data_AF-A0AAD3DW36-F1
#
_entry.id   AF-A0AAD3DW36-F1
#
_cell.length_a   1.000
_cell.length_b   1.000
_cell.length_c   1.000
_cell.angle_alpha   90.00
_cell.angle_beta   90.00
_cell.angle_gamma   90.00
#
_symmetry.space_group_name_H-M   'P 1'
#
loop_
_entity.id
_entity.type
_entity.pdbx_description
1 polymer ?
#
loop_
_entity_poly.entity_id
_entity_poly.type
_entity_poly.pdbx_seq_one_letter_code
_entity_poly.pdbx_strand_id
1 'polypeptide(L)'
;MNYQIHTDPALHAAFYAIQQQFIADGYPRDDAIRVAQAVAQERFRNGTLLAGAQAHQAQRRSSAAEAAGRHRDSRRGHHRAAQEQGQQQEAEDANEAAEAEDEAGADEDIYEQYKPAKVEEGLPHPDPIVETASLASVKPPDISYQHHLQANVAANQLSNAQLETVLYAFQRFNQRLPDGSRAGFFLGDGAGVGKGRQIAAVIKEFWATGGRRVLWVSTSTDLRFDARRDLADLGAADVPVLPPRKDSVPSGNLESVYPRGGVLFITYSLLVSKGSYQRPPRQAGGRGAGAGG
;
A
#
# COMPACT_ATOMS: atom_id res chain seq x y z
N MET A 1 -6.64 18.56 -38.43
CA MET A 1 -7.91 18.82 -37.70
C MET A 1 -7.56 19.07 -36.24
N ASN A 2 -7.55 20.34 -35.81
CA ASN A 2 -7.28 20.73 -34.43
C ASN A 2 -8.56 20.53 -33.60
N TYR A 3 -8.63 19.43 -32.85
CA TYR A 3 -9.67 19.24 -31.84
C TYR A 3 -9.25 19.99 -30.57
N GLN A 4 -10.05 20.98 -30.17
CA GLN A 4 -9.88 21.68 -28.89
C GLN A 4 -10.15 20.70 -27.75
N ILE A 5 -9.13 20.41 -26.94
CA ILE A 5 -9.13 19.51 -25.76
C ILE A 5 -10.08 19.98 -24.64
N HIS A 6 -10.87 21.03 -24.87
CA HIS A 6 -11.69 21.70 -23.86
C HIS A 6 -13.16 21.23 -23.77
N THR A 7 -13.62 20.30 -24.60
CA THR A 7 -15.04 19.91 -24.63
C THR A 7 -15.36 18.52 -24.09
N ASP A 8 -14.36 17.67 -23.81
CA ASP A 8 -14.58 16.33 -23.25
C ASP A 8 -13.93 16.19 -21.85
N PRO A 9 -14.74 16.09 -20.77
CA PRO A 9 -14.24 15.99 -19.40
C PRO A 9 -13.34 14.76 -19.16
N ALA A 10 -13.57 13.65 -19.85
CA ALA A 10 -12.80 12.42 -19.70
C ALA A 10 -11.41 12.56 -20.35
N LEU A 11 -11.34 13.19 -21.52
CA LEU A 11 -10.07 13.51 -22.17
C LEU A 11 -9.26 14.53 -21.38
N HIS A 12 -9.93 15.50 -20.77
CA HIS A 12 -9.28 16.49 -19.92
C HIS A 12 -8.66 15.86 -18.68
N ALA A 13 -9.38 14.94 -18.02
CA ALA A 13 -8.88 14.22 -16.85
C ALA A 13 -7.71 13.28 -17.18
N ALA A 14 -7.80 12.53 -18.29
CA ALA A 14 -6.74 11.64 -18.75
C ALA A 14 -5.47 12.43 -19.14
N PHE A 15 -5.64 13.55 -19.84
CA PHE A 15 -4.54 14.46 -20.17
C PHE A 15 -3.84 14.99 -18.92
N TYR A 16 -4.61 15.45 -17.91
CA TYR A 16 -4.05 15.95 -16.66
C TYR A 16 -3.31 14.86 -15.89
N ALA A 17 -3.82 13.62 -15.86
CA ALA A 17 -3.17 12.50 -15.19
C ALA A 17 -1.82 12.15 -15.85
N ILE A 18 -1.77 12.10 -17.18
CA ILE A 18 -0.53 11.85 -17.93
C ILE A 18 0.48 12.99 -17.70
N GLN A 19 0.02 14.24 -17.70
CA GLN A 19 0.88 15.39 -17.43
C GLN A 19 1.51 15.32 -16.04
N GLN A 20 0.74 14.97 -15.00
CA GLN A 20 1.27 14.86 -13.64
C GLN A 20 2.31 13.74 -13.52
N GLN A 21 2.16 12.65 -14.27
CA GLN A 21 3.14 11.57 -14.31
C GLN A 21 4.49 12.05 -14.87
N PHE A 22 4.51 12.75 -16.01
CA PHE A 22 5.77 13.25 -16.58
C PHE A 22 6.44 14.32 -15.70
N ILE A 23 5.67 15.15 -14.99
CA ILE A 23 6.22 16.10 -14.01
C ILE A 23 6.84 15.34 -12.82
N ALA A 24 6.20 14.26 -12.35
CA ALA A 24 6.74 13.41 -11.30
C ALA A 24 8.03 12.69 -11.75
N ASP A 25 8.15 12.39 -13.04
CA ASP A 25 9.34 11.79 -13.66
C ASP A 25 10.44 12.84 -13.96
N GLY A 26 10.26 14.10 -13.54
CA GLY A 26 11.27 15.14 -13.57
C GLY A 26 11.31 16.00 -14.84
N TYR A 27 10.33 15.88 -15.74
CA TYR A 27 10.27 16.72 -16.94
C TYR A 27 9.94 18.18 -16.59
N PRO A 28 10.56 19.17 -17.27
CA PRO A 28 10.15 20.56 -17.20
C PRO A 28 8.67 20.70 -17.55
N ARG A 29 7.95 21.56 -16.82
CA ARG A 29 6.48 21.65 -16.88
C ARG A 29 5.95 21.90 -18.29
N ASP A 30 6.63 22.73 -19.07
CA ASP A 30 6.22 23.06 -20.45
C ASP A 30 6.44 21.88 -21.42
N ASP A 31 7.46 21.06 -21.19
CA ASP A 31 7.72 19.85 -21.96
C ASP A 31 6.74 18.74 -21.59
N ALA A 32 6.44 18.59 -20.30
CA ALA A 32 5.44 17.64 -19.81
C ALA A 32 4.05 17.90 -20.39
N ILE A 33 3.66 19.17 -20.57
CA ILE A 33 2.40 19.55 -21.22
C ILE A 33 2.39 19.09 -22.68
N ARG A 34 3.46 19.36 -23.44
CA ARG A 34 3.54 18.99 -24.86
C ARG A 34 3.53 17.48 -25.07
N VAL A 35 4.31 16.75 -24.27
CA VAL A 35 4.39 15.29 -24.35
C VAL A 35 3.08 14.65 -23.92
N ALA A 36 2.45 15.12 -22.84
CA ALA A 36 1.15 14.60 -22.41
C ALA A 36 0.04 14.83 -23.45
N GLN A 37 0.09 15.94 -24.20
CA GLN A 37 -0.89 16.21 -25.26
C GLN A 37 -0.73 15.22 -26.42
N ALA A 38 0.51 14.95 -26.82
CA ALA A 38 0.82 13.98 -27.87
C ALA A 38 0.40 12.55 -27.47
N VAL A 39 0.76 12.12 -26.26
CA VAL A 39 0.45 10.78 -25.74
C VAL A 39 -1.05 10.58 -25.55
N ALA A 40 -1.78 11.58 -25.04
CA ALA A 40 -3.23 11.50 -24.89
C ALA A 40 -3.94 11.42 -26.25
N GLN A 41 -3.47 12.16 -27.26
CA GLN A 41 -4.03 12.09 -28.62
C GLN A 41 -3.77 10.75 -29.30
N GLU A 42 -2.59 10.16 -29.09
CA GLU A 42 -2.23 8.85 -29.65
C GLU A 42 -3.02 7.71 -28.99
N ARG A 43 -3.11 7.71 -27.65
CA ARG A 43 -3.91 6.72 -26.90
C ARG A 43 -5.41 6.83 -27.18
N PHE A 44 -5.91 8.02 -27.49
CA PHE A 44 -7.29 8.21 -27.93
C PHE A 44 -7.52 7.64 -29.33
N ARG A 45 -6.61 7.88 -30.28
CA ARG A 45 -6.66 7.26 -31.62
C ARG A 45 -6.62 5.73 -31.56
N ASN A 46 -5.89 5.17 -30.62
CA ASN A 46 -5.74 3.73 -30.44
C ASN A 46 -6.79 3.11 -29.50
N GLY A 47 -7.84 3.86 -29.12
CA GLY A 47 -8.97 3.36 -28.31
C GLY A 47 -8.65 2.98 -26.86
N THR A 48 -7.42 3.17 -26.40
CA THR A 48 -6.90 2.68 -25.10
C THR A 48 -7.09 3.67 -23.95
N LEU A 49 -7.66 4.84 -24.21
CA LEU A 49 -7.75 5.93 -23.22
C LEU A 49 -8.82 5.72 -22.14
N LEU A 50 -9.88 4.94 -22.41
CA LEU A 50 -11.05 4.79 -21.53
C LEU A 50 -10.93 3.65 -20.50
N ALA A 51 -10.15 2.60 -20.78
CA ALA A 51 -10.00 1.44 -19.90
C ALA A 51 -9.35 1.78 -18.55
N GLY A 52 -8.29 2.61 -18.56
CA GLY A 52 -7.58 2.97 -17.32
C GLY A 52 -8.31 3.97 -16.41
N ALA A 53 -9.16 4.82 -16.99
CA ALA A 53 -9.87 5.86 -16.24
C ALA A 53 -11.17 5.35 -15.59
N GLN A 54 -11.87 4.42 -16.25
CA GLN A 54 -13.14 3.86 -15.76
C GLN A 54 -12.92 2.78 -14.68
N ALA A 55 -11.87 1.95 -14.81
CA ALA A 55 -11.49 0.96 -13.80
C ALA A 55 -11.18 1.59 -12.43
N HIS A 56 -10.52 2.75 -12.43
CA HIS A 56 -10.14 3.47 -11.20
C HIS A 56 -11.31 4.19 -10.50
N GLN A 57 -12.40 4.47 -11.22
CA GLN A 57 -13.55 5.20 -10.70
C GLN A 57 -14.67 4.25 -10.20
N ALA A 58 -14.79 3.07 -10.81
CA ALA A 58 -15.73 2.01 -10.41
C ALA A 58 -15.35 1.36 -9.06
N GLN A 59 -14.07 1.01 -8.86
CA GLN A 59 -13.57 0.41 -7.59
C GLN A 59 -13.69 1.35 -6.37
N ARG A 60 -13.74 2.68 -6.62
CA ARG A 60 -13.90 3.70 -5.58
C ARG A 60 -15.34 3.87 -5.10
N ARG A 61 -16.34 3.37 -5.84
CA ARG A 61 -17.76 3.51 -5.49
C ARG A 61 -18.33 2.24 -4.87
N SER A 62 -17.86 1.05 -5.26
CA SER A 62 -18.26 -0.22 -4.62
C SER A 62 -17.91 -0.26 -3.12
N SER A 63 -16.68 0.15 -2.80
CA SER A 63 -16.18 0.25 -1.41
C SER A 63 -16.88 1.31 -0.54
N ALA A 64 -17.59 2.27 -1.16
CA ALA A 64 -18.32 3.31 -0.46
C ALA A 64 -19.80 2.94 -0.18
N ALA A 65 -20.38 2.01 -0.95
CA ALA A 65 -21.77 1.59 -0.81
C ALA A 65 -21.96 0.48 0.25
N GLU A 66 -21.00 -0.43 0.42
CA GLU A 66 -21.07 -1.50 1.42
C GLU A 66 -20.94 -1.01 2.87
N ALA A 67 -20.40 0.20 3.08
CA ALA A 67 -20.19 0.77 4.41
C ALA A 67 -21.43 1.49 5.01
N ALA A 68 -22.52 1.66 4.24
CA ALA A 68 -23.65 2.53 4.62
C ALA A 68 -24.93 1.75 4.95
N GLY A 69 -24.85 0.71 5.80
CA GLY A 69 -26.01 -0.09 6.22
C GLY A 69 -26.41 0.13 7.69
N ARG A 70 -27.58 0.80 7.89
CA ARG A 70 -28.43 0.90 9.12
C ARG A 70 -28.10 2.07 10.07
N HIS A 71 -28.97 3.07 10.38
CA HIS A 71 -30.41 3.03 10.67
C HIS A 71 -31.13 4.42 10.54
N ARG A 72 -32.26 4.46 9.81
CA ARG A 72 -33.51 5.32 9.84
C ARG A 72 -33.50 6.87 9.72
N ASP A 73 -34.23 7.40 8.71
CA ASP A 73 -35.61 7.92 8.88
C ASP A 73 -36.40 7.92 7.54
N SER A 74 -37.72 7.80 7.62
CA SER A 74 -38.63 7.30 6.57
C SER A 74 -39.23 8.42 5.72
N ARG A 75 -38.94 8.43 4.41
CA ARG A 75 -39.82 8.86 3.26
C ARG A 75 -39.07 9.22 1.95
N ARG A 76 -37.73 9.12 1.88
CA ARG A 76 -36.94 9.36 0.64
C ARG A 76 -36.17 8.13 0.10
N GLY A 77 -36.38 6.93 0.64
CA GLY A 77 -35.51 5.76 0.42
C GLY A 77 -35.75 4.89 -0.82
N HIS A 78 -36.90 4.97 -1.49
CA HIS A 78 -37.25 3.99 -2.54
C HIS A 78 -36.54 4.20 -3.89
N HIS A 79 -36.17 5.43 -4.25
CA HIS A 79 -35.46 5.70 -5.51
C HIS A 79 -33.96 5.39 -5.45
N ARG A 80 -33.36 5.46 -4.25
CA ARG A 80 -31.92 5.27 -4.07
C ARG A 80 -31.54 3.78 -4.00
N ALA A 81 -32.37 2.96 -3.35
CA ALA A 81 -32.16 1.52 -3.26
C ALA A 81 -32.26 0.80 -4.62
N ALA A 82 -33.16 1.26 -5.51
CA ALA A 82 -33.30 0.68 -6.86
C ALA A 82 -32.08 1.02 -7.76
N GLN A 83 -31.46 2.19 -7.58
CA GLN A 83 -30.21 2.55 -8.26
C GLN A 83 -29.00 1.80 -7.70
N GLU A 84 -28.95 1.59 -6.38
CA GLU A 84 -27.89 0.82 -5.71
C GLU A 84 -27.95 -0.67 -6.11
N GLN A 85 -29.15 -1.25 -6.26
CA GLN A 85 -29.34 -2.63 -6.73
C GLN A 85 -29.02 -2.82 -8.21
N GLY A 86 -29.40 -1.87 -9.08
CA GLY A 86 -29.04 -1.94 -10.51
C GLY A 86 -27.52 -1.86 -10.74
N GLN A 87 -26.82 -1.05 -9.92
CA GLN A 87 -25.36 -0.91 -9.99
C GLN A 87 -24.62 -2.11 -9.40
N GLN A 88 -25.22 -2.85 -8.46
CA GLN A 88 -24.67 -4.10 -7.94
C GLN A 88 -24.76 -5.22 -8.98
N GLN A 89 -25.90 -5.34 -9.67
CA GLN A 89 -26.06 -6.34 -10.73
C GLN A 89 -25.12 -6.08 -11.90
N GLU A 90 -24.96 -4.82 -12.34
CA GLU A 90 -24.00 -4.47 -13.41
C GLU A 90 -22.53 -4.76 -13.02
N ALA A 91 -22.18 -4.70 -11.73
CA ALA A 91 -20.83 -5.00 -11.26
C ALA A 91 -20.58 -6.51 -11.14
N GLU A 92 -21.59 -7.28 -10.74
CA GLU A 92 -21.55 -8.74 -10.76
C GLU A 92 -21.44 -9.27 -12.19
N ASP A 93 -22.26 -8.77 -13.11
CA ASP A 93 -22.22 -9.13 -14.54
C ASP A 93 -20.87 -8.75 -15.18
N ALA A 94 -20.24 -7.63 -14.77
CA ALA A 94 -18.92 -7.23 -15.26
C ALA A 94 -17.78 -8.08 -14.67
N ASN A 95 -17.92 -8.57 -13.44
CA ASN A 95 -16.95 -9.47 -12.83
C ASN A 95 -17.06 -10.87 -13.45
N GLU A 96 -18.27 -11.37 -13.69
CA GLU A 96 -18.51 -12.60 -14.45
C GLU A 96 -17.98 -12.50 -15.89
N ALA A 97 -18.11 -11.33 -16.54
CA ALA A 97 -17.54 -11.10 -17.87
C ALA A 97 -16.00 -11.09 -17.86
N ALA A 98 -15.37 -10.50 -16.84
CA ALA A 98 -13.91 -10.52 -16.69
C ALA A 98 -13.38 -11.93 -16.38
N GLU A 99 -14.06 -12.67 -15.51
CA GLU A 99 -13.76 -14.08 -15.23
C GLU A 99 -13.96 -14.97 -16.47
N ALA A 100 -14.97 -14.67 -17.30
CA ALA A 100 -15.19 -15.36 -18.58
C ALA A 100 -14.16 -15.00 -19.67
N GLU A 101 -13.62 -13.77 -19.66
CA GLU A 101 -12.49 -13.38 -20.53
C GLU A 101 -11.18 -14.08 -20.09
N ASP A 102 -10.96 -14.25 -18.78
CA ASP A 102 -9.83 -15.01 -18.24
C ASP A 102 -9.95 -16.53 -18.55
N GLU A 103 -11.16 -17.09 -18.58
CA GLU A 103 -11.40 -18.49 -19.01
C GLU A 103 -11.28 -18.71 -20.54
N ALA A 104 -11.52 -17.67 -21.35
CA ALA A 104 -11.46 -17.75 -22.82
C ALA A 104 -10.03 -17.59 -23.39
N GLY A 105 -9.07 -17.13 -22.58
CA GLY A 105 -7.67 -16.95 -22.93
C GLY A 105 -6.76 -18.03 -22.37
N ALA A 106 -6.79 -19.22 -22.96
CA ALA A 106 -5.82 -20.28 -22.67
C ALA A 106 -4.40 -19.89 -23.17
N ASP A 107 -3.68 -19.08 -22.40
CA ASP A 107 -2.24 -18.83 -22.57
C ASP A 107 -1.48 -19.47 -21.39
N GLU A 108 -1.00 -20.70 -21.59
CA GLU A 108 -0.16 -21.45 -20.63
C GLU A 108 1.19 -20.77 -20.31
N ASP A 109 1.53 -19.62 -20.92
CA ASP A 109 2.86 -18.99 -20.89
C ASP A 109 2.94 -17.61 -20.20
N ILE A 110 1.85 -17.03 -19.69
CA ILE A 110 1.90 -15.66 -19.11
C ILE A 110 2.27 -15.66 -17.62
N TYR A 111 1.78 -16.65 -16.87
CA TYR A 111 1.95 -16.73 -15.42
C TYR A 111 2.65 -18.01 -14.99
N GLU A 112 3.61 -17.88 -14.08
CA GLU A 112 4.34 -18.99 -13.49
C GLU A 112 4.08 -19.05 -11.98
N GLN A 113 4.16 -20.25 -11.41
CA GLN A 113 4.00 -20.42 -9.96
C GLN A 113 5.20 -19.81 -9.22
N TYR A 114 4.95 -18.78 -8.41
CA TYR A 114 5.97 -18.12 -7.61
C TYR A 114 6.42 -19.00 -6.45
N LYS A 115 7.73 -19.16 -6.31
CA LYS A 115 8.36 -19.73 -5.11
C LYS A 115 9.63 -18.93 -4.79
N PRO A 116 9.86 -18.56 -3.52
CA PRO A 116 11.09 -17.89 -3.12
C PRO A 116 12.33 -18.64 -3.61
N ALA A 117 13.15 -17.98 -4.42
CA ALA A 117 14.34 -18.61 -4.99
C ALA A 117 15.52 -18.65 -4.02
N LYS A 118 15.48 -17.83 -2.95
CA LYS A 118 16.59 -17.62 -2.00
C LYS A 118 16.23 -17.96 -0.55
N VAL A 119 14.98 -18.30 -0.27
CA VAL A 119 14.50 -18.64 1.07
C VAL A 119 14.13 -20.11 1.14
N GLU A 120 14.93 -20.87 1.87
CA GLU A 120 14.70 -22.31 2.11
C GLU A 120 13.89 -22.55 3.40
N GLU A 121 13.81 -21.55 4.26
CA GLU A 121 13.11 -21.62 5.55
C GLU A 121 11.59 -21.43 5.41
N GLY A 122 10.84 -22.24 6.16
CA GLY A 122 9.38 -22.14 6.25
C GLY A 122 8.63 -22.97 5.23
N LEU A 123 7.33 -23.11 5.46
CA LEU A 123 6.44 -23.86 4.56
C LEU A 123 6.06 -23.01 3.34
N PRO A 124 5.73 -23.66 2.20
CA PRO A 124 5.10 -22.98 1.08
C PRO A 124 3.87 -22.18 1.51
N HIS A 125 3.58 -21.09 0.79
CA HIS A 125 2.36 -20.32 1.00
C HIS A 125 1.12 -21.23 0.81
N PRO A 126 0.09 -21.12 1.68
CA PRO A 126 -1.09 -22.00 1.61
C PRO A 126 -1.85 -21.85 0.29
N ASP A 127 -1.98 -20.61 -0.20
CA ASP A 127 -2.54 -20.33 -1.51
C ASP A 127 -1.43 -20.28 -2.57
N PRO A 128 -1.67 -20.79 -3.79
CA PRO A 128 -0.71 -20.68 -4.88
C PRO A 128 -0.49 -19.20 -5.23
N ILE A 129 0.76 -18.77 -5.16
CA ILE A 129 1.17 -17.45 -5.63
C ILE A 129 1.68 -17.61 -7.06
N VAL A 130 1.36 -16.64 -7.90
CA VAL A 130 1.85 -16.57 -9.28
C VAL A 130 2.57 -15.26 -9.54
N GLU A 131 3.50 -15.29 -10.47
CA GLU A 131 4.14 -14.10 -11.04
C GLU A 131 4.12 -14.19 -12.56
N THR A 132 4.41 -13.09 -13.26
CA THR A 132 4.52 -13.15 -14.72
C THR A 132 5.83 -13.84 -15.11
N ALA A 133 5.82 -14.57 -16.24
CA ALA A 133 7.03 -15.22 -16.77
C ALA A 133 8.21 -14.25 -16.95
N SER A 134 7.92 -12.99 -17.26
CA SER A 134 8.94 -11.93 -17.33
C SER A 134 9.62 -11.66 -15.98
N LEU A 135 8.88 -11.64 -14.87
CA LEU A 135 9.44 -11.47 -13.53
C LEU A 135 10.21 -12.72 -13.08
N ALA A 136 9.66 -13.91 -13.34
CA ALA A 136 10.30 -15.20 -13.03
C ALA A 136 11.69 -15.36 -13.69
N SER A 137 11.89 -14.75 -14.87
CA SER A 137 13.18 -14.78 -15.59
C SER A 137 14.31 -14.03 -14.87
N VAL A 138 13.99 -13.14 -13.94
CA VAL A 138 14.96 -12.29 -13.24
C VAL A 138 15.31 -12.92 -11.89
N LYS A 139 16.58 -13.25 -11.70
CA LYS A 139 17.05 -13.78 -10.43
C LYS A 139 17.03 -12.69 -9.34
N PRO A 140 16.39 -12.94 -8.19
CA PRO A 140 16.42 -11.98 -7.09
C PRO A 140 17.83 -11.95 -6.45
N PRO A 141 18.19 -10.84 -5.78
CA PRO A 141 19.50 -10.69 -5.15
C PRO A 141 19.68 -11.69 -4.01
N ASP A 142 20.93 -12.05 -3.68
CA ASP A 142 21.19 -12.94 -2.56
C ASP A 142 20.75 -12.33 -1.23
N ILE A 143 20.30 -13.19 -0.32
CA ILE A 143 19.87 -12.81 1.03
C ILE A 143 21.08 -12.89 1.96
N SER A 144 21.36 -11.78 2.64
CA SER A 144 22.44 -11.63 3.62
C SER A 144 21.92 -11.25 5.01
N TYR A 145 20.64 -10.87 5.13
CA TYR A 145 20.05 -10.47 6.40
C TYR A 145 19.72 -11.69 7.27
N GLN A 146 20.08 -11.63 8.55
CA GLN A 146 19.70 -12.61 9.56
C GLN A 146 18.53 -12.07 10.38
N HIS A 147 17.41 -12.80 10.39
CA HIS A 147 16.18 -12.40 11.07
C HIS A 147 16.09 -12.97 12.50
N HIS A 148 15.09 -12.53 13.27
CA HIS A 148 14.78 -13.00 14.62
C HIS A 148 13.42 -13.74 14.68
N LEU A 149 12.95 -14.22 13.52
CA LEU A 149 11.64 -14.86 13.34
C LEU A 149 11.69 -16.40 13.30
N GLN A 150 12.80 -17.04 13.71
CA GLN A 150 12.96 -18.50 13.62
C GLN A 150 11.84 -19.26 14.34
N ALA A 151 11.40 -18.76 15.50
CA ALA A 151 10.29 -19.35 16.25
C ALA A 151 8.96 -19.27 15.48
N ASN A 152 8.71 -18.17 14.77
CA ASN A 152 7.50 -17.99 13.96
C ASN A 152 7.49 -18.92 12.74
N VAL A 153 8.65 -19.07 12.11
CA VAL A 153 8.84 -19.99 10.98
C VAL A 153 8.63 -21.43 11.44
N ALA A 154 9.27 -21.84 12.54
CA ALA A 154 9.11 -23.19 13.11
C ALA A 154 7.67 -23.49 13.56
N ALA A 155 6.92 -22.47 13.99
CA ALA A 155 5.51 -22.56 14.35
C ALA A 155 4.55 -22.44 13.15
N ASN A 156 5.06 -22.38 11.91
CA ASN A 156 4.30 -22.21 10.67
C ASN A 156 3.38 -20.97 10.66
N GLN A 157 3.79 -19.90 11.35
CA GLN A 157 3.04 -18.65 11.41
C GLN A 157 3.35 -17.71 10.22
N LEU A 158 4.43 -18.01 9.48
CA LEU A 158 4.83 -17.33 8.26
C LEU A 158 5.17 -18.38 7.20
N SER A 159 4.70 -18.16 5.97
CA SER A 159 5.19 -18.91 4.82
C SER A 159 6.55 -18.40 4.37
N ASN A 160 7.26 -19.19 3.56
CA ASN A 160 8.53 -18.82 2.97
C ASN A 160 8.44 -17.51 2.15
N ALA A 161 7.36 -17.31 1.39
CA ALA A 161 7.12 -16.08 0.62
C ALA A 161 6.90 -14.86 1.52
N GLN A 162 6.19 -15.05 2.64
CA GLN A 162 6.01 -13.97 3.61
C GLN A 162 7.30 -13.65 4.37
N LEU A 163 8.13 -14.66 4.66
CA LEU A 163 9.45 -14.48 5.27
C LEU A 163 10.41 -13.75 4.30
N GLU A 164 10.43 -14.11 3.03
CA GLU A 164 11.26 -13.47 2.00
C GLU A 164 11.07 -11.96 1.95
N THR A 165 9.81 -11.49 2.06
CA THR A 165 9.49 -10.08 2.19
C THR A 165 10.20 -9.41 3.36
N VAL A 166 10.25 -10.04 4.53
CA VAL A 166 10.94 -9.49 5.71
C VAL A 166 12.45 -9.41 5.46
N LEU A 167 13.02 -10.47 4.89
CA LEU A 167 14.47 -10.57 4.64
C LEU A 167 14.94 -9.48 3.67
N TYR A 168 14.27 -9.32 2.53
CA TYR A 168 14.60 -8.25 1.60
C TYR A 168 14.30 -6.87 2.15
N ALA A 169 13.21 -6.68 2.89
CA ALA A 169 12.89 -5.39 3.50
C ALA A 169 14.00 -4.92 4.43
N PHE A 170 14.45 -5.77 5.37
CA PHE A 170 15.52 -5.40 6.30
C PHE A 170 16.89 -5.28 5.61
N GLN A 171 17.17 -6.11 4.61
CA GLN A 171 18.36 -5.94 3.77
C GLN A 171 18.39 -4.58 3.09
N ARG A 172 17.25 -4.09 2.57
CA ARG A 172 17.13 -2.74 2.01
C ARG A 172 17.21 -1.66 3.07
N PHE A 173 16.53 -1.82 4.21
CA PHE A 173 16.56 -0.83 5.30
C PHE A 173 17.96 -0.61 5.86
N ASN A 174 18.86 -1.59 5.79
CA ASN A 174 20.25 -1.44 6.21
C ASN A 174 21.13 -0.62 5.25
N GLN A 175 20.61 -0.25 4.08
CA GLN A 175 21.33 0.53 3.08
C GLN A 175 21.05 2.04 3.23
N ARG A 176 22.02 2.85 2.80
CA ARG A 176 21.91 4.30 2.66
C ARG A 176 22.02 4.68 1.19
N LEU A 177 21.13 5.55 0.74
CA LEU A 177 21.17 6.15 -0.58
C LEU A 177 22.24 7.25 -0.64
N PRO A 178 22.64 7.72 -1.83
CA PRO A 178 23.70 8.73 -1.98
C PRO A 178 23.44 10.05 -1.22
N ASP A 179 22.18 10.39 -0.99
CA ASP A 179 21.75 11.58 -0.22
C ASP A 179 21.77 11.35 1.31
N GLY A 180 22.22 10.18 1.76
CA GLY A 180 22.25 9.79 3.16
C GLY A 180 20.91 9.30 3.72
N SER A 181 19.83 9.30 2.93
CA SER A 181 18.54 8.74 3.34
C SER A 181 18.61 7.22 3.42
N ARG A 182 17.70 6.62 4.20
CA ARG A 182 17.56 5.17 4.28
C ARG A 182 16.78 4.68 3.07
N ALA A 183 17.24 3.60 2.44
CA ALA A 183 16.49 2.99 1.34
C ALA A 183 15.14 2.44 1.83
N GLY A 184 14.10 2.65 1.04
CA GLY A 184 12.77 2.06 1.25
C GLY A 184 12.67 0.65 0.67
N PHE A 185 11.53 0.02 0.95
CA PHE A 185 11.13 -1.26 0.37
C PHE A 185 9.70 -1.14 -0.14
N PHE A 186 9.43 -1.68 -1.32
CA PHE A 186 8.11 -1.69 -1.94
C PHE A 186 7.63 -3.14 -2.03
N LEU A 187 6.43 -3.39 -1.50
CA LEU A 187 5.78 -4.70 -1.50
C LEU A 187 4.62 -4.67 -2.50
N GLY A 188 4.78 -5.36 -3.62
CA GLY A 188 3.87 -5.33 -4.77
C GLY A 188 2.90 -6.51 -4.84
N ASP A 189 2.79 -7.33 -3.80
CA ASP A 189 2.04 -8.59 -3.86
C ASP A 189 0.54 -8.40 -4.13
N GLY A 190 -0.04 -9.37 -4.85
CA GLY A 190 -1.47 -9.46 -5.13
C GLY A 190 -2.33 -9.57 -3.86
N ALA A 191 -3.65 -9.47 -4.02
CA ALA A 191 -4.58 -9.80 -2.94
C ALA A 191 -4.41 -11.28 -2.53
N GLY A 192 -4.74 -11.63 -1.28
CA GLY A 192 -4.65 -13.02 -0.79
C GLY A 192 -3.29 -13.44 -0.21
N VAL A 193 -2.17 -12.84 -0.62
CA VAL A 193 -0.80 -13.22 -0.16
C VAL A 193 -0.54 -12.94 1.34
N GLY A 194 -1.44 -12.23 2.01
CA GLY A 194 -1.30 -11.93 3.44
C GLY A 194 -0.40 -10.73 3.75
N LYS A 195 -0.50 -9.65 2.97
CA LYS A 195 0.24 -8.39 3.18
C LYS A 195 0.18 -7.84 4.59
N GLY A 196 -0.98 -7.91 5.26
CA GLY A 196 -1.11 -7.50 6.66
C GLY A 196 -0.17 -8.29 7.59
N ARG A 197 -0.07 -9.60 7.37
CA ARG A 197 0.85 -10.48 8.10
C ARG A 197 2.32 -10.22 7.77
N GLN A 198 2.65 -9.95 6.50
CA GLN A 198 4.01 -9.53 6.11
C GLN A 198 4.42 -8.22 6.82
N ILE A 199 3.53 -7.22 6.86
CA ILE A 199 3.79 -5.96 7.60
C ILE A 199 3.94 -6.23 9.10
N ALA A 200 3.07 -7.07 9.69
CA ALA A 200 3.18 -7.44 11.10
C ALA A 200 4.52 -8.15 11.40
N ALA A 201 5.01 -9.00 10.49
CA ALA A 201 6.31 -9.65 10.61
C ALA A 201 7.47 -8.65 10.55
N VAL A 202 7.41 -7.67 9.64
CA VAL A 202 8.36 -6.56 9.59
C VAL A 202 8.38 -5.76 10.89
N ILE A 203 7.21 -5.51 11.49
CA ILE A 203 7.10 -4.80 12.77
C ILE A 203 7.68 -5.64 13.91
N LYS A 204 7.38 -6.94 13.96
CA LYS A 204 7.91 -7.85 14.98
C LYS A 204 9.45 -7.92 14.91
N GLU A 205 10.01 -8.04 13.71
CA GLU A 205 11.45 -8.02 13.47
C GLU A 205 12.07 -6.66 13.88
N PHE A 206 11.40 -5.55 13.55
CA PHE A 206 11.84 -4.22 13.97
C PHE A 206 11.86 -4.09 15.49
N TRP A 207 10.90 -4.71 16.17
CA TRP A 207 10.82 -4.74 17.62
C TRP A 207 11.95 -5.55 18.26
N ALA A 208 12.27 -6.71 17.67
CA ALA A 208 13.37 -7.57 18.10
C ALA A 208 14.73 -6.89 17.96
N THR A 209 14.91 -6.05 16.94
CA THR A 209 16.12 -5.24 16.74
C THR A 209 16.19 -3.97 17.60
N GLY A 210 15.25 -3.80 18.54
CA GLY A 210 15.21 -2.68 19.49
C GLY A 210 14.39 -1.46 19.04
N GLY A 211 13.83 -1.51 17.83
CA GLY A 211 12.87 -0.53 17.35
C GLY A 211 11.60 -0.50 18.19
N ARG A 212 11.00 0.67 18.39
CA ARG A 212 9.80 0.82 19.24
C ARG A 212 8.72 1.71 18.66
N ARG A 213 8.99 2.46 17.60
CA ARG A 213 8.05 3.45 17.06
C ARG A 213 7.79 3.15 15.60
N VAL A 214 6.55 2.76 15.30
CA VAL A 214 6.09 2.45 13.95
C VAL A 214 4.90 3.34 13.63
N LEU A 215 4.87 3.87 12.40
CA LEU A 215 3.71 4.55 11.85
C LEU A 215 3.09 3.63 10.80
N TRP A 216 1.84 3.22 11.00
CA TRP A 216 1.08 2.42 10.04
C TRP A 216 -0.03 3.29 9.45
N VAL A 217 0.12 3.67 8.19
CA VAL A 217 -0.86 4.49 7.47
C VAL A 217 -1.76 3.58 6.64
N SER A 218 -3.08 3.78 6.72
CA SER A 218 -4.06 2.97 5.98
C SER A 218 -5.22 3.81 5.44
N THR A 219 -6.13 3.20 4.68
CA THR A 219 -7.30 3.87 4.11
C THR A 219 -8.44 4.03 5.12
N SER A 220 -8.57 3.09 6.05
CA SER A 220 -9.64 3.05 7.06
C SER A 220 -9.08 2.83 8.46
N THR A 221 -9.69 3.45 9.46
CA THR A 221 -9.35 3.23 10.88
C THR A 221 -9.75 1.85 11.37
N ASP A 222 -10.69 1.18 10.69
CA ASP A 222 -11.17 -0.15 11.09
C ASP A 222 -10.13 -1.24 10.78
N LEU A 223 -9.25 -1.03 9.78
CA LEU A 223 -8.15 -1.96 9.45
C LEU A 223 -7.10 -2.10 10.57
N ARG A 224 -7.19 -1.29 11.64
CA ARG A 224 -6.37 -1.50 12.84
C ARG A 224 -6.67 -2.82 13.54
N PHE A 225 -7.89 -3.34 13.41
CA PHE A 225 -8.29 -4.59 14.05
C PHE A 225 -7.60 -5.76 13.36
N ASP A 226 -7.52 -5.73 12.02
CA ASP A 226 -6.69 -6.64 11.25
C ASP A 226 -5.21 -6.51 11.60
N ALA A 227 -4.68 -5.29 11.70
CA ALA A 227 -3.29 -5.08 12.12
C ALA A 227 -2.99 -5.66 13.51
N ARG A 228 -3.92 -5.51 14.48
CA ARG A 228 -3.80 -6.14 15.82
C ARG A 228 -3.84 -7.66 15.74
N ARG A 229 -4.78 -8.23 14.96
CA ARG A 229 -4.88 -9.67 14.76
C ARG A 229 -3.58 -10.21 14.16
N ASP A 230 -3.08 -9.58 13.09
CA ASP A 230 -1.87 -10.04 12.39
C ASP A 230 -0.63 -9.99 13.28
N LEU A 231 -0.50 -8.97 14.15
CA LEU A 231 0.54 -8.94 15.19
C LEU A 231 0.35 -10.05 16.23
N ALA A 232 -0.88 -10.27 16.69
CA ALA A 232 -1.18 -11.31 17.68
C ALA A 232 -0.90 -12.72 17.13
N ASP A 233 -1.24 -13.00 15.87
CA ASP A 233 -0.99 -14.26 15.18
C ASP A 233 0.50 -14.59 15.11
N LEU A 234 1.36 -13.57 15.08
CA LEU A 234 2.82 -13.71 15.13
C LEU A 234 3.37 -13.68 16.57
N GLY A 235 2.52 -13.75 17.60
CA GLY A 235 2.94 -13.65 18.99
C GLY A 235 3.55 -12.30 19.36
N ALA A 236 3.10 -11.21 18.73
CA ALA A 236 3.49 -9.82 19.01
C ALA A 236 2.31 -9.00 19.57
N ALA A 237 1.41 -9.65 20.32
CA ALA A 237 0.25 -9.01 20.93
C ALA A 237 0.60 -7.94 21.99
N ASP A 238 1.83 -7.96 22.50
CA ASP A 238 2.39 -6.99 23.43
C ASP A 238 2.76 -5.66 22.75
N VAL A 239 2.87 -5.64 21.42
CA VAL A 239 3.09 -4.42 20.64
C VAL A 239 1.78 -3.61 20.60
N PRO A 240 1.73 -2.43 21.26
CA PRO A 240 0.48 -1.68 21.34
C PRO A 240 0.17 -1.04 19.99
N VAL A 241 -1.02 -1.33 19.45
CA VAL A 241 -1.57 -0.63 18.28
C VAL A 241 -2.48 0.49 18.74
N LEU A 242 -2.15 1.71 18.36
CA LEU A 242 -2.76 2.95 18.80
C LEU A 242 -3.51 3.59 17.61
N PRO A 243 -4.63 4.28 17.83
CA PRO A 243 -5.28 4.47 19.11
C PRO A 243 -6.06 3.23 19.57
N PRO A 244 -6.26 3.04 20.90
CA PRO A 244 -7.02 1.89 21.42
C PRO A 244 -8.46 1.86 20.92
N ARG A 245 -9.08 3.03 20.73
CA ARG A 245 -10.51 3.24 20.37
C ARG A 245 -10.69 4.11 19.12
N LYS A 246 -11.88 4.05 18.50
CA LYS A 246 -12.23 4.63 17.17
C LYS A 246 -11.86 6.11 17.01
N ASP A 247 -11.82 6.91 18.08
CA ASP A 247 -11.73 8.38 17.96
C ASP A 247 -10.63 9.02 18.81
N SER A 248 -9.61 8.25 19.21
CA SER A 248 -8.60 8.70 20.19
C SER A 248 -7.22 8.91 19.58
N VAL A 249 -7.14 9.62 18.43
CA VAL A 249 -5.85 9.99 17.86
C VAL A 249 -5.05 10.74 18.92
N PRO A 250 -3.87 10.24 19.31
CA PRO A 250 -3.12 10.86 20.38
C PRO A 250 -2.73 12.29 20.04
N SER A 251 -3.08 13.20 20.92
CA SER A 251 -2.68 14.61 20.86
C SER A 251 -1.49 14.85 21.80
N GLY A 252 -0.70 15.88 21.50
CA GLY A 252 0.47 16.25 22.30
C GLY A 252 1.74 15.47 21.95
N ASN A 253 2.67 15.40 22.89
CA ASN A 253 3.98 14.78 22.66
C ASN A 253 3.86 13.25 22.74
N LEU A 254 4.03 12.57 21.60
CA LEU A 254 3.93 11.11 21.47
C LEU A 254 4.95 10.35 22.32
N GLU A 255 6.10 10.94 22.64
CA GLU A 255 7.08 10.31 23.53
C GLU A 255 6.57 10.27 24.97
N SER A 256 5.90 11.31 25.43
CA SER A 256 5.27 11.32 26.76
C SER A 256 4.03 10.43 26.83
N VAL A 257 3.22 10.40 25.78
CA VAL A 257 1.96 9.63 25.77
C VAL A 257 2.25 8.14 25.60
N TYR A 258 3.29 7.77 24.83
CA TYR A 258 3.70 6.39 24.60
C TYR A 258 5.20 6.20 24.82
N PRO A 259 5.65 6.17 26.09
CA PRO A 259 7.06 6.10 26.42
C PRO A 259 7.71 4.78 26.00
N ARG A 260 6.92 3.69 25.92
CA ARG A 260 7.38 2.38 25.44
C ARG A 260 7.28 2.19 23.93
N GLY A 261 6.78 3.21 23.22
CA GLY A 261 6.49 3.14 21.80
C GLY A 261 5.23 2.31 21.48
N GLY A 262 5.03 2.07 20.19
CA GLY A 262 3.88 1.36 19.64
C GLY A 262 3.81 1.46 18.12
N VAL A 263 2.75 0.87 17.58
CA VAL A 263 2.27 1.13 16.23
C VAL A 263 1.23 2.23 16.31
N LEU A 264 1.55 3.42 15.81
CA LEU A 264 0.58 4.47 15.59
C LEU A 264 -0.14 4.21 14.26
N PHE A 265 -1.37 3.72 14.35
CA PHE A 265 -2.23 3.42 13.21
C PHE A 265 -3.09 4.63 12.86
N ILE A 266 -2.93 5.16 11.64
CA ILE A 266 -3.60 6.37 11.19
C ILE A 266 -4.14 6.22 9.77
N THR A 267 -5.06 7.10 9.39
CA THR A 267 -5.49 7.21 7.99
C THR A 267 -4.73 8.29 7.25
N TYR A 268 -4.68 8.20 5.92
CA TYR A 268 -4.13 9.26 5.07
C TYR A 268 -4.76 10.63 5.36
N SER A 269 -6.09 10.67 5.52
CA SER A 269 -6.83 11.91 5.84
C SER A 269 -6.36 12.56 7.14
N LEU A 270 -6.02 11.74 8.14
CA LEU A 270 -5.52 12.23 9.42
C LEU A 270 -4.09 12.75 9.31
N LEU A 271 -3.24 12.10 8.51
CA LEU A 271 -1.85 12.51 8.30
C LEU A 271 -1.75 13.90 7.66
N VAL A 272 -2.65 14.21 6.72
CA VAL A 272 -2.68 15.51 6.00
C VAL A 272 -3.56 16.55 6.69
N SER A 273 -4.29 16.17 7.76
CA SER A 273 -5.10 17.11 8.52
C SER A 273 -4.18 18.17 9.13
N LYS A 274 -4.54 19.45 8.97
CA LYS A 274 -3.72 20.59 9.42
C LYS A 274 -3.69 20.67 10.95
N GLY A 275 -2.82 19.89 11.58
CA GLY A 275 -2.30 20.13 12.92
C GLY A 275 -0.99 20.91 12.82
N SER A 276 -0.82 21.98 13.59
CA SER A 276 0.37 22.83 13.58
C SER A 276 1.62 22.05 14.02
N TYR A 277 2.29 21.38 13.08
CA TYR A 277 3.60 20.79 13.31
C TYR A 277 4.64 21.90 13.46
N GLN A 278 5.02 22.21 14.70
CA GLN A 278 6.24 22.96 14.99
C GLN A 278 7.40 21.98 15.11
N ARG A 279 8.36 22.09 14.19
CA ARG A 279 9.59 21.30 14.21
C ARG A 279 10.32 21.54 15.55
N PRO A 280 10.67 20.50 16.33
CA PRO A 280 11.43 20.70 17.55
C PRO A 280 12.79 21.33 17.23
N PRO A 281 13.28 22.28 18.05
CA PRO A 281 14.58 22.89 17.84
C PRO A 281 15.66 21.81 17.87
N ARG A 282 16.57 21.85 16.89
CA ARG A 282 17.73 20.96 16.86
C ARG A 282 18.50 21.16 18.17
N GLN A 283 18.69 20.09 18.95
CA GLN A 283 19.66 20.12 20.04
C GLN A 283 21.01 20.47 19.44
N ALA A 284 21.51 21.66 19.76
CA ALA A 284 22.86 22.07 19.41
C ALA A 284 23.81 21.07 20.06
N GLY A 285 24.62 20.40 19.24
CA GLY A 285 25.64 19.47 19.72
C GLY A 285 26.45 20.14 20.83
N GLY A 286 26.52 19.47 21.98
CA GLY A 286 27.33 19.90 23.11
C GLY A 286 28.77 20.12 22.63
N ARG A 287 29.18 21.39 22.56
CA ARG A 287 30.59 21.73 22.47
C ARG A 287 31.22 21.32 23.79
N GLY A 288 32.24 20.47 23.69
CA GLY A 288 33.02 19.99 24.82
C GLY A 288 33.46 21.14 25.73
N ALA A 289 33.25 20.95 27.03
CA ALA A 289 33.90 21.73 28.04
C ALA A 289 35.40 21.46 27.94
N GLY A 290 36.16 22.51 27.57
CA GLY A 290 37.61 22.50 27.65
C GLY A 290 38.07 22.42 29.10
N ALA A 291 39.04 21.55 29.35
CA ALA A 291 39.85 21.56 30.56
C ALA A 291 40.68 22.86 30.59
N GLY A 292 40.69 23.53 31.74
CA GLY A 292 41.51 24.70 32.01
C GLY A 292 41.20 25.26 33.39
N GLY A 293 42.07 24.95 34.36
CA GLY A 293 41.99 25.41 35.76
C GLY A 293 42.53 24.36 36.71
#